data_AF-A0AAW9JWQ7-F1
#
_entry.id   AF-A0AAW9JWQ7-F1
#
_cell.length_a   1.000
_cell.length_b   1.000
_cell.length_c   1.000
_cell.angle_alpha   90.00
_cell.angle_beta   90.00
_cell.angle_gamma   90.00
#
_symmetry.space_group_name_H-M   'P 1'
#
loop_
_entity.id
_entity.type
_entity.pdbx_description
1 polymer ?
#
loop_
_entity_poly.entity_id
_entity_poly.type
_entity_poly.pdbx_seq_one_letter_code
_entity_poly.pdbx_strand_id
1 'polypeptide(L)'
;MGENVLASGTNGTSNWQVFEDGLLLIGAGTLASTTGTVTASPWISQNTNIRRIEFEPRVRANGNAVSLFRGLTNVTEIDLTNFDTSSTKNMDSMFSSMSSLTELDLRGFDTSNVTSMQSMFFNMPSLTELDLTSFNTSNVMTMNNMFNGVSSLKALDLRGFDTSNVTNMTNMFVAMTSLTELDVSSFNTSNVTTMNNMFSNVWLLTTLDVSGFDTSKVTNMGAMFNHMRSLIELDASGFDTNNVMTMNHMFAGMSSLTKLDASGFDTSNVTSMQSMFDDMRTLTELDVSGFDTSNVIDMSFMFNGMHALSELDLSDFDTSDVMSMTAMFQGVRLLRELDVRGFDTSNVTNMNAMFSGMSSLTELDVRGFDTSNVIDMNFMFNGMYALSELDLSDFDTSNVTTMQSMFSGMSALSKLTLGSEFRFQGNAGLPSITTDGFTDRWVGQHTGTTFESSSRFMELFAGEADTYIWEELKILEVIIPVNMLFKSNFEYPTRIESSDYLVINQSTHPVHVTVASVKDERNIEDIELLQMNGISLIENGETTLSEEHLLGTLQIGGQQPFSYTGQARQVTNEVNPSFNLVLKFSF
;
A
#
# COMPACT_ATOMS: atom_id res chain seq x y z
N MET A 1 -29.05 58.75 11.78
CA MET A 1 -27.60 58.87 11.48
C MET A 1 -27.42 58.15 10.16
N GLY A 2 -26.66 58.69 9.21
CA GLY A 2 -26.51 58.03 7.90
C GLY A 2 -25.69 56.76 8.06
N GLU A 3 -26.18 55.65 7.54
CA GLU A 3 -25.38 54.44 7.38
C GLU A 3 -24.35 54.72 6.28
N ASN A 4 -23.07 54.64 6.61
CA ASN A 4 -22.00 54.88 5.67
C ASN A 4 -21.91 53.71 4.69
N VAL A 5 -22.01 54.02 3.41
CA VAL A 5 -21.91 53.07 2.30
C VAL A 5 -20.44 52.93 1.92
N LEU A 6 -19.88 51.72 2.06
CA LEU A 6 -18.53 51.38 1.62
C LEU A 6 -18.41 51.30 0.10
N ALA A 7 -19.41 50.69 -0.55
CA ALA A 7 -19.46 50.51 -1.99
C ALA A 7 -20.91 50.44 -2.48
N SER A 8 -21.15 50.82 -3.74
CA SER A 8 -22.46 50.68 -4.37
C SER A 8 -22.32 50.53 -5.87
N GLY A 9 -23.38 50.03 -6.51
CA GLY A 9 -23.45 49.89 -7.95
C GLY A 9 -24.82 49.45 -8.43
N THR A 10 -24.87 49.00 -9.69
CA THR A 10 -26.08 48.46 -10.33
C THR A 10 -25.72 47.15 -11.01
N ASN A 11 -26.56 46.12 -10.86
CA ASN A 11 -26.50 44.89 -11.64
C ASN A 11 -27.82 44.70 -12.39
N GLY A 12 -27.80 44.73 -13.71
CA GLY A 12 -29.02 44.77 -14.52
C GLY A 12 -29.80 46.07 -14.27
N THR A 13 -30.99 45.97 -13.69
CA THR A 13 -31.82 47.11 -13.25
C THR A 13 -31.91 47.26 -11.73
N SER A 14 -31.28 46.36 -10.97
CA SER A 14 -31.23 46.38 -9.50
C SER A 14 -30.00 47.16 -9.03
N ASN A 15 -30.20 48.11 -8.12
CA ASN A 15 -29.09 48.78 -7.43
C ASN A 15 -28.64 47.94 -6.22
N TRP A 16 -27.39 48.04 -5.81
CA TRP A 16 -26.88 47.38 -4.62
C TRP A 16 -25.96 48.31 -3.82
N GLN A 17 -25.91 48.08 -2.50
CA GLN A 17 -25.09 48.84 -1.57
C GLN A 17 -24.44 47.90 -0.55
N VAL A 18 -23.16 48.12 -0.26
CA VAL A 18 -22.43 47.49 0.85
C VAL A 18 -22.18 48.55 1.91
N PHE A 19 -22.55 48.28 3.16
CA PHE A 19 -22.45 49.21 4.29
C PHE A 19 -21.25 48.88 5.20
N GLU A 20 -20.84 49.86 6.03
CA GLU A 20 -19.71 49.72 6.98
C GLU A 20 -19.91 48.60 8.02
N ASP A 21 -21.14 48.16 8.28
CA ASP A 21 -21.48 47.05 9.18
C ASP A 21 -21.40 45.66 8.51
N GLY A 22 -21.12 45.61 7.20
CA GLY A 22 -21.04 44.38 6.41
C GLY A 22 -22.36 43.91 5.80
N LEU A 23 -23.44 44.71 5.83
CA LEU A 23 -24.64 44.43 5.05
C LEU A 23 -24.40 44.67 3.55
N LEU A 24 -24.72 43.68 2.71
CA LEU A 24 -25.02 43.87 1.29
C LEU A 24 -26.55 43.93 1.12
N LEU A 25 -27.08 45.10 0.78
CA LEU A 25 -28.48 45.29 0.41
C LEU A 25 -28.61 45.30 -1.11
N ILE A 26 -29.47 44.42 -1.65
CA ILE A 26 -29.81 44.33 -3.07
C ILE A 26 -31.21 44.92 -3.28
N GLY A 27 -31.26 46.07 -3.94
CA GLY A 27 -32.47 46.87 -4.15
C GLY A 27 -33.35 46.38 -5.30
N ALA A 28 -34.62 46.76 -5.27
CA ALA A 28 -35.66 46.26 -6.17
C ALA A 28 -35.27 46.36 -7.66
N GLY A 29 -35.59 45.33 -8.45
CA GLY A 29 -35.26 45.28 -9.88
C GLY A 29 -34.98 43.86 -10.39
N THR A 30 -34.27 43.79 -11.51
CA THR A 30 -33.91 42.52 -12.16
C THR A 30 -32.39 42.49 -12.32
N LEU A 31 -31.74 41.54 -11.66
CA LEU A 31 -30.30 41.34 -11.78
C LEU A 31 -29.92 40.99 -13.22
N ALA A 32 -28.71 41.32 -13.66
CA ALA A 32 -28.21 40.80 -14.94
C ALA A 32 -27.86 39.31 -14.80
N SER A 33 -27.98 38.58 -15.91
CA SER A 33 -27.49 37.19 -16.00
C SER A 33 -25.99 37.17 -15.74
N THR A 34 -25.53 36.31 -14.83
CA THR A 34 -24.11 36.04 -14.61
C THR A 34 -23.67 34.83 -15.46
N THR A 35 -22.38 34.79 -15.82
CA THR A 35 -21.78 33.73 -16.66
C THR A 35 -20.43 33.29 -16.09
N GLY A 36 -20.10 32.01 -16.23
CA GLY A 36 -19.12 31.30 -15.38
C GLY A 36 -17.63 31.66 -15.48
N THR A 37 -17.25 32.79 -16.09
CA THR A 37 -15.85 33.24 -16.14
C THR A 37 -15.55 34.27 -15.04
N VAL A 38 -14.89 33.82 -13.97
CA VAL A 38 -14.08 34.49 -12.91
C VAL A 38 -14.48 35.90 -12.36
N THR A 39 -15.06 36.82 -13.14
CA THR A 39 -15.67 38.08 -12.69
C THR A 39 -17.15 37.89 -12.31
N ALA A 40 -17.49 36.76 -11.67
CA ALA A 40 -18.82 36.17 -11.78
C ALA A 40 -19.86 36.62 -10.73
N SER A 41 -19.45 37.33 -9.68
CA SER A 41 -20.35 37.91 -8.67
C SER A 41 -20.25 39.45 -8.67
N PRO A 42 -21.35 40.22 -8.78
CA PRO A 42 -21.31 41.68 -8.95
C PRO A 42 -20.65 42.45 -7.79
N TRP A 43 -20.59 41.83 -6.62
CA TRP A 43 -20.10 42.41 -5.36
C TRP A 43 -18.83 41.69 -4.84
N ILE A 44 -18.18 40.86 -5.66
CA ILE A 44 -16.99 40.07 -5.26
C ILE A 44 -15.82 40.93 -4.76
N SER A 45 -15.69 42.16 -5.24
CA SER A 45 -14.66 43.11 -4.77
C SER A 45 -14.82 43.53 -3.31
N GLN A 46 -15.96 43.20 -2.69
CA GLN A 46 -16.29 43.47 -1.28
C GLN A 46 -16.39 42.18 -0.45
N ASN A 47 -15.93 41.03 -0.96
CA ASN A 47 -16.10 39.73 -0.29
C ASN A 47 -15.52 39.66 1.14
N THR A 48 -14.46 40.43 1.44
CA THR A 48 -13.89 40.56 2.79
C THR A 48 -14.77 41.37 3.74
N ASN A 49 -15.61 42.26 3.21
CA ASN A 49 -16.37 43.26 3.96
C ASN A 49 -17.80 42.78 4.22
N ILE A 50 -18.41 42.05 3.27
CA ILE A 50 -19.77 41.53 3.42
C ILE A 50 -19.80 40.45 4.53
N ARG A 51 -20.86 40.48 5.34
CA ARG A 51 -21.17 39.53 6.43
C ARG A 51 -22.59 39.01 6.35
N ARG A 52 -23.52 39.83 5.88
CA ARG A 52 -24.93 39.48 5.67
C ARG A 52 -25.46 40.03 4.35
N ILE A 53 -26.48 39.40 3.80
CA ILE A 53 -27.08 39.76 2.52
C ILE A 53 -28.60 39.85 2.67
N GLU A 54 -29.19 40.97 2.25
CA GLU A 54 -30.64 41.21 2.29
C GLU A 54 -31.14 41.73 0.93
N PHE A 55 -32.41 41.51 0.64
CA PHE A 55 -33.06 41.91 -0.61
C PHE A 55 -34.28 42.77 -0.33
N GLU A 56 -34.39 43.91 -1.00
CA GLU A 56 -35.63 44.68 -1.04
C GLU A 56 -36.74 43.89 -1.77
N PRO A 57 -38.03 44.18 -1.50
CA PRO A 57 -39.12 43.56 -2.24
C PRO A 57 -39.00 43.71 -3.76
N ARG A 58 -39.25 42.62 -4.50
CA ARG A 58 -39.23 42.53 -5.97
C ARG A 58 -37.82 42.56 -6.60
N VAL A 59 -36.86 41.85 -6.01
CA VAL A 59 -35.62 41.49 -6.73
C VAL A 59 -35.84 40.20 -7.50
N ARG A 60 -35.39 40.16 -8.77
CA ARG A 60 -35.49 39.00 -9.66
C ARG A 60 -34.13 38.54 -10.16
N ALA A 61 -33.91 37.23 -10.14
CA ALA A 61 -32.86 36.59 -10.94
C ALA A 61 -33.30 36.48 -12.41
N ASN A 62 -32.39 36.79 -13.34
CA ASN A 62 -32.70 36.80 -14.77
C ASN A 62 -31.84 35.80 -15.54
N GLY A 63 -32.47 34.77 -16.09
CA GLY A 63 -31.81 33.82 -16.99
C GLY A 63 -30.84 32.90 -16.26
N ASN A 64 -29.66 33.40 -15.88
CA ASN A 64 -28.64 32.60 -15.20
C ASN A 64 -28.13 33.33 -13.95
N ALA A 65 -28.06 32.61 -12.83
CA ALA A 65 -27.53 33.05 -11.54
C ALA A 65 -26.17 32.39 -11.22
N VAL A 66 -25.41 32.04 -12.25
CA VAL A 66 -24.10 31.37 -12.16
C VAL A 66 -23.18 32.13 -11.20
N SER A 67 -22.66 31.46 -10.18
CA SER A 67 -21.69 32.01 -9.21
C SER A 67 -22.13 33.30 -8.50
N LEU A 68 -23.43 33.61 -8.42
CA LEU A 68 -23.93 34.92 -7.96
C LEU A 68 -23.44 35.33 -6.55
N PHE A 69 -23.36 34.39 -5.61
CA PHE A 69 -22.83 34.59 -4.24
C PHE A 69 -21.53 33.82 -4.00
N ARG A 70 -20.89 33.31 -5.07
CA ARG A 70 -19.72 32.43 -4.96
C ARG A 70 -18.55 33.13 -4.26
N GLY A 71 -17.93 32.44 -3.31
CA GLY A 71 -16.71 32.88 -2.66
C GLY A 71 -16.88 34.07 -1.72
N LEU A 72 -18.11 34.37 -1.27
CA LEU A 72 -18.37 35.27 -0.15
C LEU A 72 -18.10 34.55 1.17
N THR A 73 -16.83 34.20 1.39
CA THR A 73 -16.37 33.29 2.47
C THR A 73 -16.75 33.74 3.87
N ASN A 74 -16.96 35.04 4.07
CA ASN A 74 -17.25 35.64 5.38
C ASN A 74 -18.76 35.85 5.64
N VAL A 75 -19.64 35.50 4.70
CA VAL A 75 -21.09 35.63 4.91
C VAL A 75 -21.57 34.55 5.88
N THR A 76 -22.28 34.99 6.91
CA THR A 76 -22.88 34.13 7.95
C THR A 76 -24.40 34.13 7.92
N GLU A 77 -25.03 35.02 7.15
CA GLU A 77 -26.48 35.21 7.08
C GLU A 77 -26.90 35.68 5.69
N ILE A 78 -28.00 35.14 5.14
CA ILE A 78 -28.59 35.58 3.87
C ILE A 78 -30.11 35.41 3.92
N ASP A 79 -30.86 36.51 3.80
CA ASP A 79 -32.33 36.47 3.70
C ASP A 79 -32.74 36.43 2.22
N LEU A 80 -33.27 35.29 1.77
CA LEU A 80 -33.72 35.08 0.38
C LEU A 80 -35.21 35.38 0.17
N THR A 81 -35.94 35.86 1.18
CA THR A 81 -37.42 36.00 1.16
C THR A 81 -37.95 36.84 -0.01
N ASN A 82 -37.21 37.88 -0.44
CA ASN A 82 -37.62 38.78 -1.52
C ASN A 82 -37.00 38.46 -2.90
N PHE A 83 -36.35 37.31 -3.04
CA PHE A 83 -35.55 36.95 -4.21
C PHE A 83 -36.28 35.96 -5.14
N ASP A 84 -36.91 36.48 -6.20
CA ASP A 84 -37.69 35.73 -7.19
C ASP A 84 -36.77 35.03 -8.21
N THR A 85 -36.69 33.69 -8.12
CA THR A 85 -35.88 32.83 -9.01
C THR A 85 -36.67 32.23 -10.18
N SER A 86 -37.97 32.47 -10.30
CA SER A 86 -38.87 31.76 -11.24
C SER A 86 -38.44 31.78 -12.71
N SER A 87 -37.67 32.80 -13.11
CA SER A 87 -37.14 32.98 -14.47
C SER A 87 -35.71 32.42 -14.67
N THR A 88 -35.17 31.70 -13.69
CA THR A 88 -33.78 31.19 -13.69
C THR A 88 -33.70 29.83 -14.36
N LYS A 89 -32.68 29.65 -15.19
CA LYS A 89 -32.36 28.44 -15.97
C LYS A 89 -31.05 27.79 -15.55
N ASN A 90 -30.12 28.55 -14.99
CA ASN A 90 -28.84 28.02 -14.54
C ASN A 90 -28.48 28.62 -13.17
N MET A 91 -28.17 27.75 -12.20
CA MET A 91 -27.77 28.09 -10.84
C MET A 91 -26.35 27.56 -10.50
N ASP A 92 -25.50 27.35 -11.51
CA ASP A 92 -24.19 26.74 -11.34
C ASP A 92 -23.31 27.54 -10.37
N SER A 93 -22.78 26.88 -9.35
CA SER A 93 -21.92 27.47 -8.32
C SER A 93 -22.54 28.62 -7.54
N MET A 94 -23.87 28.79 -7.55
CA MET A 94 -24.56 29.99 -7.03
C MET A 94 -24.17 30.37 -5.60
N PHE A 95 -24.03 29.39 -4.70
CA PHE A 95 -23.62 29.56 -3.30
C PHE A 95 -22.22 28.97 -2.99
N SER A 96 -21.51 28.52 -4.02
CA SER A 96 -20.23 27.80 -3.86
C SER A 96 -19.19 28.59 -3.05
N SER A 97 -18.46 27.92 -2.17
CA SER A 97 -17.41 28.51 -1.32
C SER A 97 -17.89 29.63 -0.37
N MET A 98 -19.18 29.67 -0.02
CA MET A 98 -19.68 30.47 1.11
C MET A 98 -19.33 29.78 2.45
N SER A 99 -18.04 29.76 2.78
CA SER A 99 -17.48 28.86 3.80
C SER A 99 -17.91 29.09 5.24
N SER A 100 -18.44 30.27 5.59
CA SER A 100 -18.91 30.60 6.96
C SER A 100 -20.42 30.49 7.14
N LEU A 101 -21.18 30.15 6.10
CA LEU A 101 -22.63 30.04 6.19
C LEU A 101 -23.03 28.69 6.80
N THR A 102 -23.84 28.72 7.86
CA THR A 102 -24.25 27.53 8.64
C THR A 102 -25.66 27.03 8.32
N GLU A 103 -26.52 27.92 7.86
CA GLU A 103 -27.95 27.73 7.53
C GLU A 103 -28.26 28.44 6.21
N LEU A 104 -29.15 27.89 5.38
CA LEU A 104 -29.55 28.48 4.09
C LEU A 104 -31.01 28.15 3.78
N ASP A 105 -31.90 29.14 3.91
CA ASP A 105 -33.34 28.97 3.63
C ASP A 105 -33.64 29.10 2.13
N LEU A 106 -34.07 28.00 1.50
CA LEU A 106 -34.40 27.91 0.07
C LEU A 106 -35.89 27.68 -0.19
N ARG A 107 -36.76 27.83 0.82
CA ARG A 107 -38.21 27.56 0.68
C ARG A 107 -38.91 28.51 -0.31
N GLY A 108 -38.32 29.67 -0.58
CA GLY A 108 -38.80 30.64 -1.58
C GLY A 108 -38.31 30.38 -3.02
N PHE A 109 -37.42 29.41 -3.26
CA PHE A 109 -36.88 29.14 -4.59
C PHE A 109 -37.90 28.41 -5.47
N ASP A 110 -38.15 28.97 -6.66
CA ASP A 110 -38.70 28.26 -7.81
C ASP A 110 -37.55 27.82 -8.72
N THR A 111 -37.36 26.51 -8.83
CA THR A 111 -36.34 25.88 -9.69
C THR A 111 -36.95 25.23 -10.95
N SER A 112 -38.26 25.38 -11.20
CA SER A 112 -38.97 24.64 -12.26
C SER A 112 -38.44 24.90 -13.68
N ASN A 113 -37.76 26.02 -13.91
CA ASN A 113 -37.11 26.37 -15.18
C ASN A 113 -35.60 26.05 -15.22
N VAL A 114 -35.02 25.53 -14.14
CA VAL A 114 -33.58 25.30 -14.00
C VAL A 114 -33.17 24.03 -14.75
N THR A 115 -32.17 24.16 -15.61
CA THR A 115 -31.57 23.07 -16.39
C THR A 115 -30.18 22.67 -15.89
N SER A 116 -29.56 23.45 -14.99
CA SER A 116 -28.20 23.23 -14.51
C SER A 116 -28.01 23.73 -13.08
N MET A 117 -27.46 22.86 -12.22
CA MET A 117 -27.16 23.12 -10.80
C MET A 117 -25.73 22.69 -10.42
N GLN A 118 -24.79 22.74 -11.38
CA GLN A 118 -23.43 22.24 -11.19
C GLN A 118 -22.73 22.99 -10.06
N SER A 119 -22.11 22.27 -9.13
CA SER A 119 -21.39 22.87 -8.00
C SER A 119 -22.21 23.84 -7.14
N MET A 120 -23.55 23.81 -7.16
CA MET A 120 -24.41 24.85 -6.55
C MET A 120 -24.06 25.17 -5.10
N PHE A 121 -23.78 24.13 -4.29
CA PHE A 121 -23.35 24.21 -2.89
C PHE A 121 -21.89 23.77 -2.67
N PHE A 122 -21.08 23.72 -3.74
CA PHE A 122 -19.70 23.22 -3.70
C PHE A 122 -18.86 23.94 -2.64
N ASN A 123 -18.20 23.15 -1.77
CA ASN A 123 -17.30 23.59 -0.72
C ASN A 123 -17.96 24.60 0.25
N MET A 124 -19.10 24.22 0.82
CA MET A 124 -19.76 24.91 1.94
C MET A 124 -19.56 24.11 3.25
N PRO A 125 -18.33 24.06 3.81
CA PRO A 125 -18.00 23.14 4.91
C PRO A 125 -18.69 23.45 6.24
N SER A 126 -19.25 24.66 6.44
CA SER A 126 -19.96 25.03 7.68
C SER A 126 -21.46 24.77 7.63
N LEU A 127 -22.03 24.42 6.46
CA LEU A 127 -23.47 24.22 6.30
C LEU A 127 -23.89 22.93 7.03
N THR A 128 -24.82 23.05 7.99
CA THR A 128 -25.21 21.93 8.88
C THR A 128 -26.56 21.31 8.56
N GLU A 129 -27.42 22.05 7.84
CA GLU A 129 -28.72 21.62 7.37
C GLU A 129 -29.00 22.22 5.98
N LEU A 130 -29.82 21.53 5.17
CA LEU A 130 -30.21 21.98 3.84
C LEU A 130 -31.58 21.37 3.45
N ASP A 131 -32.62 22.19 3.46
CA ASP A 131 -33.96 21.81 3.00
C ASP A 131 -34.10 22.07 1.49
N LEU A 132 -34.33 21.00 0.73
CA LEU A 132 -34.52 21.03 -0.72
C LEU A 132 -35.94 20.62 -1.13
N THR A 133 -36.90 20.55 -0.20
CA THR A 133 -38.28 20.10 -0.49
C THR A 133 -39.05 21.01 -1.45
N SER A 134 -38.59 22.25 -1.66
CA SER A 134 -39.12 23.18 -2.68
C SER A 134 -38.59 22.92 -4.10
N PHE A 135 -37.52 22.13 -4.26
CA PHE A 135 -36.84 21.97 -5.55
C PHE A 135 -37.64 21.07 -6.50
N ASN A 136 -37.97 21.60 -7.67
CA ASN A 136 -38.33 20.84 -8.85
C ASN A 136 -37.09 20.67 -9.73
N THR A 137 -36.59 19.44 -9.87
CA THR A 137 -35.40 19.13 -10.68
C THR A 137 -35.71 18.50 -12.03
N SER A 138 -36.99 18.35 -12.42
CA SER A 138 -37.40 17.60 -13.62
C SER A 138 -36.79 18.10 -14.94
N ASN A 139 -36.35 19.36 -15.01
CA ASN A 139 -35.67 19.94 -16.18
C ASN A 139 -34.14 19.96 -16.08
N VAL A 140 -33.55 19.52 -14.96
CA VAL A 140 -32.10 19.60 -14.71
C VAL A 140 -31.35 18.50 -15.47
N MET A 141 -30.34 18.91 -16.24
CA MET A 141 -29.52 18.01 -17.06
C MET A 141 -28.14 17.71 -16.46
N THR A 142 -27.64 18.55 -15.55
CA THR A 142 -26.30 18.43 -14.94
C THR A 142 -26.29 18.87 -13.48
N MET A 143 -25.80 17.99 -12.60
CA MET A 143 -25.69 18.18 -11.13
C MET A 143 -24.29 17.82 -10.60
N ASN A 144 -23.28 17.72 -11.47
CA ASN A 144 -21.91 17.41 -11.06
C ASN A 144 -21.39 18.36 -9.98
N ASN A 145 -20.69 17.81 -8.99
CA ASN A 145 -20.16 18.51 -7.81
C ASN A 145 -21.21 19.24 -6.92
N MET A 146 -22.53 19.05 -7.11
CA MET A 146 -23.56 19.88 -6.46
C MET A 146 -23.42 19.97 -4.93
N PHE A 147 -23.04 18.88 -4.26
CA PHE A 147 -22.84 18.80 -2.80
C PHE A 147 -21.38 18.49 -2.40
N ASN A 148 -20.45 18.52 -3.34
CA ASN A 148 -19.03 18.22 -3.09
C ASN A 148 -18.44 19.20 -2.06
N GLY A 149 -17.88 18.67 -0.97
CA GLY A 149 -17.28 19.46 0.11
C GLY A 149 -18.28 20.14 1.06
N VAL A 150 -19.57 19.74 1.05
CA VAL A 150 -20.54 20.12 2.09
C VAL A 150 -20.33 19.23 3.32
N SER A 151 -19.17 19.39 3.96
CA SER A 151 -18.59 18.38 4.85
C SER A 151 -19.18 18.29 6.27
N SER A 152 -19.99 19.27 6.71
CA SER A 152 -20.67 19.24 8.02
C SER A 152 -22.10 18.70 7.98
N LEU A 153 -22.67 18.48 6.79
CA LEU A 153 -24.03 17.96 6.64
C LEU A 153 -24.07 16.47 7.00
N LYS A 154 -25.04 16.08 7.85
CA LYS A 154 -25.16 14.69 8.38
C LYS A 154 -26.19 13.83 7.66
N ALA A 155 -27.20 14.48 7.08
CA ALA A 155 -28.31 13.87 6.36
C ALA A 155 -28.73 14.81 5.22
N LEU A 156 -29.21 14.25 4.10
CA LEU A 156 -29.66 15.01 2.95
C LEU A 156 -30.89 14.32 2.35
N ASP A 157 -32.04 15.00 2.35
CA ASP A 157 -33.29 14.47 1.78
C ASP A 157 -33.36 14.78 0.29
N LEU A 158 -33.35 13.73 -0.53
CA LEU A 158 -33.38 13.81 -2.00
C LEU A 158 -34.65 13.17 -2.60
N ARG A 159 -35.64 12.77 -1.80
CA ARG A 159 -36.81 12.02 -2.26
C ARG A 159 -37.69 12.78 -3.27
N GLY A 160 -37.52 14.10 -3.37
CA GLY A 160 -38.18 14.96 -4.36
C GLY A 160 -37.42 15.12 -5.69
N PHE A 161 -36.19 14.59 -5.80
CA PHE A 161 -35.37 14.75 -7.00
C PHE A 161 -35.83 13.82 -8.13
N ASP A 162 -36.27 14.44 -9.22
CA ASP A 162 -36.32 13.80 -10.54
C ASP A 162 -34.94 13.98 -11.22
N THR A 163 -34.25 12.86 -11.43
CA THR A 163 -32.95 12.82 -12.11
C THR A 163 -33.03 12.30 -13.55
N SER A 164 -34.24 12.05 -14.09
CA SER A 164 -34.43 11.35 -15.37
C SER A 164 -33.79 12.03 -16.59
N ASN A 165 -33.56 13.35 -16.53
CA ASN A 165 -32.87 14.13 -17.55
C ASN A 165 -31.37 14.37 -17.24
N VAL A 166 -30.87 13.92 -16.09
CA VAL A 166 -29.47 14.12 -15.68
C VAL A 166 -28.54 13.23 -16.48
N THR A 167 -27.50 13.84 -17.03
CA THR A 167 -26.47 13.18 -17.84
C THR A 167 -25.11 13.10 -17.14
N ASN A 168 -24.87 13.94 -16.14
CA ASN A 168 -23.59 14.03 -15.44
C ASN A 168 -23.79 14.17 -13.93
N MET A 169 -23.31 13.15 -13.19
CA MET A 169 -23.30 13.07 -11.73
C MET A 169 -21.86 13.02 -11.15
N THR A 170 -20.85 13.36 -11.97
CA THR A 170 -19.44 13.40 -11.56
C THR A 170 -19.26 14.18 -10.26
N ASN A 171 -18.56 13.56 -9.31
CA ASN A 171 -18.25 14.11 -8.00
C ASN A 171 -19.45 14.57 -7.14
N MET A 172 -20.69 14.13 -7.38
CA MET A 172 -21.90 14.77 -6.81
C MET A 172 -21.89 14.93 -5.27
N PHE A 173 -21.43 13.91 -4.53
CA PHE A 173 -21.41 13.87 -3.05
C PHE A 173 -19.99 13.81 -2.46
N VAL A 174 -18.96 14.19 -3.23
CA VAL A 174 -17.56 14.04 -2.80
C VAL A 174 -17.26 14.75 -1.49
N ALA A 175 -16.49 14.09 -0.61
CA ALA A 175 -16.02 14.67 0.64
C ALA A 175 -17.13 15.24 1.56
N MET A 176 -18.34 14.70 1.48
CA MET A 176 -19.39 14.90 2.50
C MET A 176 -19.05 14.06 3.75
N THR A 177 -17.96 14.41 4.44
CA THR A 177 -17.31 13.56 5.44
C THR A 177 -18.10 13.35 6.73
N SER A 178 -19.13 14.17 7.02
CA SER A 178 -20.04 13.98 8.16
C SER A 178 -21.34 13.23 7.82
N LEU A 179 -21.57 12.89 6.55
CA LEU A 179 -22.81 12.27 6.09
C LEU A 179 -22.94 10.84 6.60
N THR A 180 -24.00 10.56 7.36
CA THR A 180 -24.26 9.23 7.96
C THR A 180 -25.42 8.48 7.32
N GLU A 181 -26.30 9.19 6.59
CA GLU A 181 -27.41 8.61 5.84
C GLU A 181 -27.57 9.31 4.49
N LEU A 182 -27.86 8.53 3.45
CA LEU A 182 -28.12 9.01 2.09
C LEU A 182 -29.02 8.00 1.37
N ASP A 183 -30.16 8.47 0.85
CA ASP A 183 -31.07 7.68 0.01
C ASP A 183 -30.97 8.19 -1.44
N VAL A 184 -30.51 7.30 -2.34
CA VAL A 184 -30.48 7.52 -3.79
C VAL A 184 -31.33 6.49 -4.55
N SER A 185 -32.16 5.70 -3.86
CA SER A 185 -32.98 4.64 -4.46
C SER A 185 -34.01 5.17 -5.47
N SER A 186 -34.36 6.45 -5.40
CA SER A 186 -35.25 7.14 -6.35
C SER A 186 -34.53 7.69 -7.59
N PHE A 187 -33.20 7.58 -7.69
CA PHE A 187 -32.45 8.14 -8.81
C PHE A 187 -32.68 7.31 -10.08
N ASN A 188 -33.28 7.93 -11.08
CA ASN A 188 -33.22 7.42 -12.44
C ASN A 188 -31.88 7.84 -13.07
N THR A 189 -30.98 6.88 -13.32
CA THR A 189 -29.67 7.10 -13.93
C THR A 189 -29.63 6.73 -15.42
N SER A 190 -30.76 6.39 -16.06
CA SER A 190 -30.81 5.85 -17.43
C SER A 190 -30.32 6.78 -18.54
N ASN A 191 -29.91 8.01 -18.22
CA ASN A 191 -29.31 8.97 -19.14
C ASN A 191 -27.91 9.46 -18.69
N VAL A 192 -27.41 8.97 -17.55
CA VAL A 192 -26.10 9.34 -17.01
C VAL A 192 -25.00 8.69 -17.84
N THR A 193 -24.03 9.50 -18.26
CA THR A 193 -22.84 9.05 -18.99
C THR A 193 -21.57 9.14 -18.16
N THR A 194 -21.54 9.97 -17.10
CA THR A 194 -20.41 10.07 -16.16
C THR A 194 -20.87 10.15 -14.70
N MET A 195 -20.30 9.30 -13.85
CA MET A 195 -20.55 9.24 -12.39
C MET A 195 -19.25 8.99 -11.59
N ASN A 196 -18.10 9.30 -12.18
CA ASN A 196 -16.81 9.16 -11.53
C ASN A 196 -16.71 10.01 -10.26
N ASN A 197 -16.05 9.48 -9.24
CA ASN A 197 -15.99 9.97 -7.86
C ASN A 197 -17.36 10.21 -7.17
N MET A 198 -18.52 9.77 -7.67
CA MET A 198 -19.83 10.23 -7.17
C MET A 198 -19.98 10.18 -5.64
N PHE A 199 -19.44 9.16 -4.97
CA PHE A 199 -19.45 8.97 -3.50
C PHE A 199 -18.04 8.98 -2.88
N SER A 200 -17.02 9.50 -3.59
CA SER A 200 -15.64 9.48 -3.10
C SER A 200 -15.49 10.30 -1.81
N ASN A 201 -14.76 9.76 -0.84
CA ASN A 201 -14.50 10.36 0.47
C ASN A 201 -15.75 10.60 1.34
N VAL A 202 -16.85 9.86 1.12
CA VAL A 202 -17.99 9.79 2.05
C VAL A 202 -17.67 8.78 3.15
N TRP A 203 -16.81 9.20 4.10
CA TRP A 203 -16.13 8.28 5.03
C TRP A 203 -17.02 7.57 6.06
N LEU A 204 -18.15 8.17 6.47
CA LEU A 204 -18.98 7.71 7.60
C LEU A 204 -20.26 6.95 7.20
N LEU A 205 -20.59 6.91 5.91
CA LEU A 205 -21.77 6.18 5.43
C LEU A 205 -21.55 4.67 5.58
N THR A 206 -22.49 3.98 6.21
CA THR A 206 -22.39 2.53 6.53
C THR A 206 -23.20 1.64 5.59
N THR A 207 -24.24 2.20 4.95
CA THR A 207 -25.11 1.54 3.97
C THR A 207 -25.36 2.49 2.79
N LEU A 208 -25.36 1.97 1.56
CA LEU A 208 -25.73 2.71 0.36
C LEU A 208 -26.39 1.75 -0.63
N ASP A 209 -27.63 2.04 -1.04
CA ASP A 209 -28.32 1.29 -2.07
C ASP A 209 -28.11 1.95 -3.44
N VAL A 210 -27.41 1.26 -4.34
CA VAL A 210 -27.24 1.62 -5.76
C VAL A 210 -27.82 0.56 -6.70
N SER A 211 -28.55 -0.44 -6.17
CA SER A 211 -29.07 -1.58 -6.95
C SER A 211 -30.03 -1.18 -8.07
N GLY A 212 -30.67 -0.01 -7.95
CA GLY A 212 -31.54 0.57 -8.97
C GLY A 212 -30.84 1.38 -10.08
N PHE A 213 -29.51 1.51 -10.07
CA PHE A 213 -28.79 2.33 -11.05
C PHE A 213 -28.69 1.61 -12.41
N ASP A 214 -29.34 2.17 -13.43
CA ASP A 214 -29.03 1.88 -14.83
C ASP A 214 -27.70 2.57 -15.20
N THR A 215 -26.66 1.77 -15.42
CA THR A 215 -25.32 2.25 -15.81
C THR A 215 -25.01 2.03 -17.30
N SER A 216 -25.97 1.57 -18.11
CA SER A 216 -25.75 1.12 -19.50
C SER A 216 -25.14 2.16 -20.46
N LYS A 217 -25.19 3.45 -20.10
CA LYS A 217 -24.59 4.57 -20.86
C LYS A 217 -23.33 5.16 -20.21
N VAL A 218 -22.92 4.66 -19.05
CA VAL A 218 -21.80 5.20 -18.28
C VAL A 218 -20.49 4.78 -18.93
N THR A 219 -19.61 5.76 -19.17
CA THR A 219 -18.28 5.51 -19.74
C THR A 219 -17.14 5.72 -18.74
N ASN A 220 -17.42 6.33 -17.59
CA ASN A 220 -16.43 6.61 -16.55
C ASN A 220 -17.01 6.40 -15.15
N MET A 221 -16.46 5.40 -14.44
CA MET A 221 -16.76 5.03 -13.05
C MET A 221 -15.54 5.20 -12.12
N GLY A 222 -14.46 5.84 -12.60
CA GLY A 222 -13.22 6.01 -11.84
C GLY A 222 -13.48 6.62 -10.46
N ALA A 223 -12.91 6.00 -9.42
CA ALA A 223 -13.03 6.40 -8.02
C ALA A 223 -14.46 6.51 -7.46
N MET A 224 -15.50 5.92 -8.08
CA MET A 224 -16.91 6.13 -7.71
C MET A 224 -17.20 5.93 -6.21
N PHE A 225 -16.66 4.88 -5.59
CA PHE A 225 -16.81 4.54 -4.16
C PHE A 225 -15.52 4.73 -3.35
N ASN A 226 -14.55 5.46 -3.91
CA ASN A 226 -13.21 5.62 -3.34
C ASN A 226 -13.27 6.20 -1.91
N HIS A 227 -12.56 5.57 -0.97
CA HIS A 227 -12.49 5.93 0.44
C HIS A 227 -13.84 5.91 1.18
N MET A 228 -14.84 5.13 0.76
CA MET A 228 -16.03 4.85 1.58
C MET A 228 -15.71 3.89 2.75
N ARG A 229 -14.89 4.39 3.70
CA ARG A 229 -14.20 3.59 4.72
C ARG A 229 -15.12 2.83 5.69
N SER A 230 -16.33 3.32 5.93
CA SER A 230 -17.29 2.70 6.88
C SER A 230 -18.35 1.82 6.22
N LEU A 231 -18.37 1.73 4.88
CA LEU A 231 -19.35 0.92 4.15
C LEU A 231 -19.02 -0.57 4.33
N ILE A 232 -20.00 -1.36 4.79
CA ILE A 232 -19.81 -2.79 5.12
C ILE A 232 -20.29 -3.76 4.03
N GLU A 233 -21.24 -3.30 3.22
CA GLU A 233 -21.87 -4.01 2.10
C GLU A 233 -22.12 -3.04 0.93
N LEU A 234 -22.01 -3.55 -0.30
CA LEU A 234 -22.32 -2.82 -1.54
C LEU A 234 -22.83 -3.84 -2.57
N ASP A 235 -24.05 -3.64 -3.07
CA ASP A 235 -24.55 -4.38 -4.22
C ASP A 235 -24.32 -3.55 -5.49
N ALA A 236 -23.30 -3.94 -6.26
CA ALA A 236 -23.02 -3.41 -7.59
C ALA A 236 -23.25 -4.47 -8.70
N SER A 237 -23.84 -5.62 -8.36
CA SER A 237 -23.98 -6.77 -9.28
C SER A 237 -24.86 -6.48 -10.51
N GLY A 238 -25.75 -5.49 -10.40
CA GLY A 238 -26.61 -5.02 -11.49
C GLY A 238 -25.97 -4.02 -12.47
N PHE A 239 -24.70 -3.64 -12.28
CA PHE A 239 -24.07 -2.62 -13.13
C PHE A 239 -23.74 -3.19 -14.52
N ASP A 240 -24.35 -2.61 -15.56
CA ASP A 240 -23.89 -2.73 -16.94
C ASP A 240 -22.62 -1.89 -17.11
N THR A 241 -21.48 -2.55 -17.28
CA THR A 241 -20.16 -1.91 -17.47
C THR A 241 -19.65 -1.98 -18.91
N ASN A 242 -20.42 -2.50 -19.87
CA ASN A 242 -19.94 -2.78 -21.24
C ASN A 242 -19.37 -1.54 -21.95
N ASN A 243 -19.79 -0.33 -21.56
CA ASN A 243 -19.33 0.94 -22.13
C ASN A 243 -18.26 1.67 -21.29
N VAL A 244 -17.82 1.11 -20.16
CA VAL A 244 -16.90 1.76 -19.21
C VAL A 244 -15.46 1.66 -19.69
N MET A 245 -14.80 2.83 -19.82
CA MET A 245 -13.40 2.92 -20.27
C MET A 245 -12.38 3.06 -19.13
N THR A 246 -12.84 3.47 -17.94
CA THR A 246 -11.98 3.79 -16.79
C THR A 246 -12.63 3.39 -15.46
N MET A 247 -11.97 2.47 -14.73
CA MET A 247 -12.35 1.98 -13.40
C MET A 247 -11.27 2.22 -12.34
N ASN A 248 -10.25 3.04 -12.64
CA ASN A 248 -9.16 3.35 -11.71
C ASN A 248 -9.71 3.82 -10.35
N HIS A 249 -9.18 3.26 -9.26
CA HIS A 249 -9.54 3.58 -7.87
C HIS A 249 -11.01 3.31 -7.48
N MET A 250 -11.82 2.61 -8.29
CA MET A 250 -13.28 2.50 -8.13
C MET A 250 -13.71 2.09 -6.71
N PHE A 251 -13.03 1.12 -6.11
CA PHE A 251 -13.30 0.61 -4.75
C PHE A 251 -12.15 0.88 -3.75
N ALA A 252 -11.12 1.63 -4.16
CA ALA A 252 -9.95 1.91 -3.33
C ALA A 252 -10.33 2.52 -1.97
N GLY A 253 -9.75 2.04 -0.87
CA GLY A 253 -9.94 2.59 0.48
C GLY A 253 -11.24 2.15 1.17
N MET A 254 -12.04 1.26 0.58
CA MET A 254 -13.24 0.64 1.17
C MET A 254 -12.88 -0.40 2.25
N SER A 255 -12.14 0.06 3.26
CA SER A 255 -11.43 -0.79 4.24
C SER A 255 -12.32 -1.55 5.24
N SER A 256 -13.64 -1.31 5.27
CA SER A 256 -14.62 -2.10 6.06
C SER A 256 -15.49 -3.04 5.21
N LEU A 257 -15.34 -3.04 3.87
CA LEU A 257 -16.17 -3.84 2.98
C LEU A 257 -15.73 -5.31 3.04
N THR A 258 -16.63 -6.19 3.48
CA THR A 258 -16.30 -7.60 3.73
C THR A 258 -16.54 -8.53 2.54
N LYS A 259 -17.35 -8.10 1.57
CA LYS A 259 -17.70 -8.81 0.32
C LYS A 259 -17.92 -7.81 -0.80
N LEU A 260 -17.53 -8.18 -2.02
CA LEU A 260 -17.82 -7.46 -3.25
C LEU A 260 -18.09 -8.50 -4.34
N ASP A 261 -19.23 -8.37 -5.02
CA ASP A 261 -19.49 -9.09 -6.27
C ASP A 261 -19.16 -8.16 -7.44
N ALA A 262 -18.10 -8.50 -8.17
CA ALA A 262 -17.67 -7.84 -9.40
C ALA A 262 -17.66 -8.83 -10.59
N SER A 263 -18.14 -10.06 -10.43
CA SER A 263 -17.97 -11.13 -11.43
C SER A 263 -18.74 -10.87 -12.73
N GLY A 264 -19.74 -9.98 -12.69
CA GLY A 264 -20.54 -9.55 -13.84
C GLY A 264 -19.98 -8.36 -14.63
N PHE A 265 -18.81 -7.81 -14.25
CA PHE A 265 -18.25 -6.62 -14.91
C PHE A 265 -17.58 -7.00 -16.24
N ASP A 266 -18.11 -6.49 -17.36
CA ASP A 266 -17.35 -6.38 -18.61
C ASP A 266 -16.28 -5.29 -18.44
N THR A 267 -15.01 -5.69 -18.54
CA THR A 267 -13.84 -4.81 -18.49
C THR A 267 -13.12 -4.65 -19.83
N SER A 268 -13.67 -5.21 -20.93
CA SER A 268 -13.00 -5.27 -22.24
C SER A 268 -12.62 -3.90 -22.83
N ASN A 269 -13.34 -2.83 -22.45
CA ASN A 269 -13.03 -1.45 -22.85
C ASN A 269 -12.15 -0.67 -21.84
N VAL A 270 -11.78 -1.28 -20.70
CA VAL A 270 -11.03 -0.63 -19.62
C VAL A 270 -9.54 -0.57 -19.95
N THR A 271 -8.96 0.63 -19.89
CA THR A 271 -7.54 0.85 -20.19
C THR A 271 -6.65 1.02 -18.96
N SER A 272 -7.24 1.28 -17.79
CA SER A 272 -6.51 1.42 -16.53
C SER A 272 -7.32 0.86 -15.36
N MET A 273 -6.69 -0.06 -14.63
CA MET A 273 -7.18 -0.64 -13.37
C MET A 273 -6.37 -0.13 -12.17
N GLN A 274 -5.66 1.00 -12.33
CA GLN A 274 -4.82 1.60 -11.31
C GLN A 274 -5.58 1.75 -9.98
N SER A 275 -5.05 1.14 -8.91
CA SER A 275 -5.62 1.12 -7.57
C SER A 275 -7.06 0.59 -7.48
N MET A 276 -7.59 -0.21 -8.41
CA MET A 276 -9.02 -0.56 -8.43
C MET A 276 -9.56 -1.10 -7.09
N PHE A 277 -8.78 -1.95 -6.41
CA PHE A 277 -9.10 -2.57 -5.11
C PHE A 277 -8.09 -2.20 -3.98
N ASP A 278 -7.36 -1.09 -4.16
CA ASP A 278 -6.33 -0.62 -3.21
C ASP A 278 -6.88 -0.41 -1.79
N ASP A 279 -6.14 -0.80 -0.76
CA ASP A 279 -6.46 -0.65 0.67
C ASP A 279 -7.83 -1.25 1.10
N MET A 280 -8.36 -2.24 0.36
CA MET A 280 -9.54 -3.04 0.74
C MET A 280 -9.20 -4.08 1.82
N ARG A 281 -8.78 -3.59 3.00
CA ARG A 281 -8.12 -4.37 4.06
C ARG A 281 -8.89 -5.54 4.66
N THR A 282 -10.21 -5.58 4.52
CA THR A 282 -11.09 -6.59 5.15
C THR A 282 -11.72 -7.57 4.18
N LEU A 283 -11.54 -7.37 2.86
CA LEU A 283 -12.02 -8.28 1.84
C LEU A 283 -11.18 -9.57 1.86
N THR A 284 -11.83 -10.73 1.98
CA THR A 284 -11.18 -12.04 2.11
C THR A 284 -11.17 -12.87 0.83
N GLU A 285 -12.18 -12.63 -0.02
CA GLU A 285 -12.42 -13.28 -1.31
C GLU A 285 -12.70 -12.20 -2.36
N LEU A 286 -12.17 -12.35 -3.57
CA LEU A 286 -12.44 -11.47 -4.72
C LEU A 286 -12.38 -12.32 -5.99
N ASP A 287 -13.47 -12.33 -6.75
CA ASP A 287 -13.53 -12.98 -8.07
C ASP A 287 -13.23 -11.95 -9.16
N VAL A 288 -12.18 -12.22 -9.95
CA VAL A 288 -11.79 -11.45 -11.14
C VAL A 288 -11.72 -12.32 -12.40
N SER A 289 -12.26 -13.55 -12.37
CA SER A 289 -12.22 -14.48 -13.50
C SER A 289 -12.97 -13.98 -14.74
N GLY A 290 -13.94 -13.08 -14.57
CA GLY A 290 -14.65 -12.42 -15.66
C GLY A 290 -13.91 -11.23 -16.32
N PHE A 291 -12.74 -10.84 -15.81
CA PHE A 291 -12.08 -9.60 -16.25
C PHE A 291 -11.29 -9.82 -17.53
N ASP A 292 -11.76 -9.23 -18.64
CA ASP A 292 -10.93 -8.98 -19.82
C ASP A 292 -9.95 -7.84 -19.53
N THR A 293 -8.66 -8.16 -19.46
CA THR A 293 -7.58 -7.19 -19.23
C THR A 293 -6.77 -6.85 -20.48
N SER A 294 -7.16 -7.33 -21.68
CA SER A 294 -6.33 -7.26 -22.89
C SER A 294 -6.04 -5.83 -23.40
N ASN A 295 -6.72 -4.82 -22.86
CA ASN A 295 -6.52 -3.40 -23.20
C ASN A 295 -5.92 -2.59 -22.04
N VAL A 296 -5.57 -3.23 -20.91
CA VAL A 296 -5.10 -2.57 -19.69
C VAL A 296 -3.61 -2.25 -19.79
N ILE A 297 -3.27 -0.96 -19.75
CA ILE A 297 -1.87 -0.48 -19.79
C ILE A 297 -1.27 -0.19 -18.40
N ASP A 298 -2.11 -0.08 -17.36
CA ASP A 298 -1.69 0.26 -16.00
C ASP A 298 -2.49 -0.54 -14.94
N MET A 299 -1.77 -1.42 -14.24
CA MET A 299 -2.24 -2.23 -13.11
C MET A 299 -1.61 -1.79 -11.77
N SER A 300 -0.99 -0.61 -11.72
CA SER A 300 -0.30 -0.14 -10.52
C SER A 300 -1.24 -0.08 -9.31
N PHE A 301 -0.80 -0.61 -8.18
CA PHE A 301 -1.54 -0.69 -6.92
C PHE A 301 -2.88 -1.47 -6.96
N MET A 302 -3.17 -2.22 -8.03
CA MET A 302 -4.51 -2.82 -8.25
C MET A 302 -5.05 -3.61 -7.04
N PHE A 303 -4.19 -4.38 -6.37
CA PHE A 303 -4.51 -5.16 -5.16
C PHE A 303 -3.67 -4.73 -3.94
N ASN A 304 -3.06 -3.53 -3.97
CA ASN A 304 -2.25 -3.02 -2.86
C ASN A 304 -3.07 -2.96 -1.55
N GLY A 305 -2.45 -3.26 -0.41
CA GLY A 305 -3.09 -3.13 0.90
C GLY A 305 -4.23 -4.11 1.18
N MET A 306 -4.52 -5.08 0.32
CA MET A 306 -5.53 -6.13 0.55
C MET A 306 -5.06 -7.15 1.60
N HIS A 307 -4.94 -6.71 2.84
CA HIS A 307 -4.32 -7.47 3.94
C HIS A 307 -5.05 -8.76 4.31
N ALA A 308 -6.36 -8.86 4.05
CA ALA A 308 -7.19 -10.01 4.42
C ALA A 308 -7.39 -11.06 3.31
N LEU A 309 -6.99 -10.75 2.07
CA LEU A 309 -7.15 -11.62 0.91
C LEU A 309 -6.31 -12.90 1.07
N SER A 310 -6.94 -14.07 0.99
CA SER A 310 -6.30 -15.37 1.19
C SER A 310 -6.04 -16.16 -0.09
N GLU A 311 -6.87 -15.95 -1.12
CA GLU A 311 -6.83 -16.61 -2.41
C GLU A 311 -7.11 -15.57 -3.51
N LEU A 312 -6.48 -15.71 -4.67
CA LEU A 312 -6.66 -14.85 -5.84
C LEU A 312 -6.31 -15.65 -7.10
N ASP A 313 -7.26 -15.78 -8.02
CA ASP A 313 -7.04 -16.40 -9.34
C ASP A 313 -6.82 -15.30 -10.39
N LEU A 314 -5.82 -15.49 -11.25
CA LEU A 314 -5.39 -14.57 -12.29
C LEU A 314 -5.15 -15.30 -13.62
N SER A 315 -5.65 -16.54 -13.79
CA SER A 315 -5.35 -17.37 -14.97
C SER A 315 -5.74 -16.73 -16.30
N ASP A 316 -6.75 -15.87 -16.27
CA ASP A 316 -7.36 -15.26 -17.45
C ASP A 316 -6.85 -13.82 -17.70
N PHE A 317 -5.91 -13.32 -16.89
CA PHE A 317 -5.29 -12.00 -17.08
C PHE A 317 -4.35 -12.01 -18.29
N ASP A 318 -4.72 -11.27 -19.33
CA ASP A 318 -3.81 -10.82 -20.37
C ASP A 318 -3.06 -9.57 -19.87
N THR A 319 -1.73 -9.63 -19.84
CA THR A 319 -0.87 -8.52 -19.42
C THR A 319 -0.01 -7.97 -20.56
N SER A 320 -0.21 -8.37 -21.82
CA SER A 320 0.72 -8.04 -22.92
C SER A 320 0.94 -6.54 -23.11
N ASP A 321 -0.09 -5.73 -22.87
CA ASP A 321 -0.05 -4.28 -23.05
C ASP A 321 0.29 -3.51 -21.76
N VAL A 322 0.51 -4.20 -20.63
CA VAL A 322 0.76 -3.59 -19.32
C VAL A 322 2.16 -2.95 -19.29
N MET A 323 2.20 -1.64 -19.02
CA MET A 323 3.45 -0.87 -18.92
C MET A 323 3.93 -0.67 -17.48
N SER A 324 3.04 -0.81 -16.49
CA SER A 324 3.34 -0.60 -15.07
C SER A 324 2.60 -1.59 -14.16
N MET A 325 3.38 -2.28 -13.32
CA MET A 325 2.92 -3.19 -12.26
C MET A 325 3.35 -2.67 -10.87
N THR A 326 3.63 -1.37 -10.74
CA THR A 326 4.06 -0.73 -9.48
C THR A 326 3.14 -1.12 -8.34
N ALA A 327 3.69 -1.76 -7.30
CA ALA A 327 2.99 -2.13 -6.07
C ALA A 327 1.71 -2.97 -6.28
N MET A 328 1.58 -3.69 -7.40
CA MET A 328 0.35 -4.42 -7.77
C MET A 328 -0.18 -5.33 -6.65
N PHE A 329 0.69 -6.05 -5.95
CA PHE A 329 0.37 -6.93 -4.82
C PHE A 329 1.00 -6.47 -3.50
N GLN A 330 1.38 -5.20 -3.39
CA GLN A 330 2.06 -4.70 -2.20
C GLN A 330 1.17 -4.85 -0.95
N GLY A 331 1.68 -5.49 0.09
CA GLY A 331 0.97 -5.68 1.35
C GLY A 331 -0.19 -6.68 1.31
N VAL A 332 -0.30 -7.53 0.29
CA VAL A 332 -1.19 -8.71 0.28
C VAL A 332 -0.60 -9.77 1.21
N ARG A 333 -0.86 -9.62 2.51
CA ARG A 333 -0.08 -10.28 3.58
C ARG A 333 -0.45 -11.72 3.90
N LEU A 334 -1.68 -12.15 3.63
CA LEU A 334 -2.18 -13.48 4.02
C LEU A 334 -2.14 -14.53 2.90
N LEU A 335 -2.07 -14.09 1.65
CA LEU A 335 -1.95 -14.95 0.47
C LEU A 335 -0.68 -15.82 0.57
N ARG A 336 -0.83 -17.11 0.26
CA ARG A 336 0.24 -18.14 0.41
C ARG A 336 0.76 -18.69 -0.91
N GLU A 337 -0.08 -18.67 -1.93
CA GLU A 337 0.20 -19.10 -3.29
C GLU A 337 -0.27 -17.99 -4.23
N LEU A 338 0.51 -17.68 -5.27
CA LEU A 338 0.16 -16.74 -6.34
C LEU A 338 0.71 -17.29 -7.65
N ASP A 339 -0.14 -17.49 -8.64
CA ASP A 339 0.30 -17.84 -9.99
C ASP A 339 0.42 -16.59 -10.85
N VAL A 340 1.65 -16.30 -11.29
CA VAL A 340 1.96 -15.21 -12.24
C VAL A 340 2.63 -15.73 -13.51
N ARG A 341 2.72 -17.05 -13.71
CA ARG A 341 3.49 -17.67 -14.81
C ARG A 341 2.92 -17.38 -16.20
N GLY A 342 1.69 -16.90 -16.27
CA GLY A 342 1.03 -16.45 -17.50
C GLY A 342 1.31 -15.00 -17.88
N PHE A 343 1.96 -14.20 -17.02
CA PHE A 343 2.16 -12.78 -17.27
C PHE A 343 3.19 -12.56 -18.38
N ASP A 344 2.77 -11.91 -19.47
CA ASP A 344 3.67 -11.24 -20.40
C ASP A 344 4.11 -9.92 -19.77
N THR A 345 5.39 -9.79 -19.44
CA THR A 345 5.98 -8.58 -18.87
C THR A 345 6.81 -7.78 -19.87
N SER A 346 6.82 -8.15 -21.16
CA SER A 346 7.74 -7.59 -22.16
C SER A 346 7.59 -6.09 -22.39
N ASN A 347 6.40 -5.51 -22.15
CA ASN A 347 6.16 -4.07 -22.20
C ASN A 347 6.29 -3.35 -20.84
N VAL A 348 6.52 -4.09 -19.74
CA VAL A 348 6.59 -3.51 -18.38
C VAL A 348 7.88 -2.72 -18.20
N THR A 349 7.72 -1.45 -17.79
CA THR A 349 8.84 -0.54 -17.49
C THR A 349 9.05 -0.30 -16.01
N ASN A 350 8.07 -0.65 -15.16
CA ASN A 350 8.09 -0.38 -13.74
C ASN A 350 7.50 -1.55 -12.92
N MET A 351 8.35 -2.16 -12.07
CA MET A 351 8.02 -3.24 -11.13
C MET A 351 8.29 -2.83 -9.67
N ASN A 352 8.42 -1.52 -9.40
CA ASN A 352 8.63 -0.96 -8.07
C ASN A 352 7.63 -1.54 -7.07
N ALA A 353 8.13 -2.15 -5.99
CA ALA A 353 7.34 -2.74 -4.92
C ALA A 353 6.30 -3.82 -5.32
N MET A 354 6.36 -4.41 -6.53
CA MET A 354 5.31 -5.28 -7.08
C MET A 354 4.79 -6.37 -6.12
N PHE A 355 5.67 -7.06 -5.41
CA PHE A 355 5.37 -8.12 -4.42
C PHE A 355 5.73 -7.72 -2.98
N SER A 356 5.95 -6.43 -2.73
CA SER A 356 6.47 -5.89 -1.47
C SER A 356 5.53 -6.19 -0.29
N GLY A 357 6.00 -6.87 0.74
CA GLY A 357 5.25 -7.16 1.96
C GLY A 357 4.24 -8.30 1.83
N MET A 358 4.35 -9.15 0.80
CA MET A 358 3.66 -10.43 0.71
C MET A 358 4.24 -11.44 1.72
N SER A 359 4.01 -11.16 3.01
CA SER A 359 4.75 -11.78 4.12
C SER A 359 4.50 -13.27 4.36
N SER A 360 3.42 -13.83 3.82
CA SER A 360 3.06 -15.25 3.99
C SER A 360 3.35 -16.13 2.77
N LEU A 361 3.83 -15.54 1.67
CA LEU A 361 4.11 -16.25 0.42
C LEU A 361 5.41 -17.05 0.58
N THR A 362 5.37 -18.36 0.39
CA THR A 362 6.52 -19.28 0.58
C THR A 362 7.19 -19.70 -0.72
N GLU A 363 6.50 -19.60 -1.85
CA GLU A 363 6.99 -19.90 -3.19
C GLU A 363 6.48 -18.83 -4.16
N LEU A 364 7.30 -18.44 -5.14
CA LEU A 364 6.92 -17.50 -6.21
C LEU A 364 7.69 -17.87 -7.48
N ASP A 365 6.97 -18.13 -8.57
CA ASP A 365 7.55 -18.49 -9.87
C ASP A 365 7.45 -17.31 -10.85
N VAL A 366 8.56 -16.58 -11.01
CA VAL A 366 8.72 -15.45 -11.95
C VAL A 366 9.57 -15.81 -13.18
N ARG A 367 9.78 -17.10 -13.45
CA ARG A 367 10.49 -17.54 -14.66
C ARG A 367 9.66 -17.22 -15.90
N GLY A 368 10.32 -16.86 -16.99
CA GLY A 368 9.70 -16.35 -18.20
C GLY A 368 9.34 -14.86 -18.18
N PHE A 369 9.48 -14.14 -17.06
CA PHE A 369 9.34 -12.68 -17.02
C PHE A 369 10.43 -12.02 -17.88
N ASP A 370 10.05 -11.40 -18.99
CA ASP A 370 10.91 -10.48 -19.73
C ASP A 370 11.01 -9.16 -18.96
N THR A 371 12.15 -8.90 -18.34
CA THR A 371 12.44 -7.63 -17.65
C THR A 371 13.34 -6.69 -18.45
N SER A 372 13.63 -6.99 -19.72
CA SER A 372 14.58 -6.23 -20.54
C SER A 372 14.20 -4.75 -20.71
N ASN A 373 12.91 -4.39 -20.59
CA ASN A 373 12.42 -3.01 -20.63
C ASN A 373 12.23 -2.35 -19.23
N VAL A 374 12.49 -3.05 -18.13
CA VAL A 374 12.25 -2.54 -16.77
C VAL A 374 13.33 -1.53 -16.35
N ILE A 375 12.87 -0.39 -15.81
CA ILE A 375 13.71 0.76 -15.41
C ILE A 375 13.80 0.88 -13.87
N ASP A 376 12.72 0.52 -13.16
CA ASP A 376 12.59 0.59 -11.69
C ASP A 376 12.17 -0.78 -11.11
N MET A 377 13.05 -1.33 -10.26
CA MET A 377 12.84 -2.54 -9.43
C MET A 377 13.02 -2.27 -7.93
N ASN A 378 12.93 -1.01 -7.49
CA ASN A 378 13.06 -0.68 -6.06
C ASN A 378 12.01 -1.46 -5.26
N PHE A 379 12.42 -2.02 -4.12
CA PHE A 379 11.54 -2.75 -3.20
C PHE A 379 10.75 -3.95 -3.77
N MET A 380 11.03 -4.46 -4.99
CA MET A 380 10.17 -5.43 -5.70
C MET A 380 9.73 -6.65 -4.85
N PHE A 381 10.65 -7.23 -4.06
CA PHE A 381 10.43 -8.37 -3.16
C PHE A 381 10.61 -8.00 -1.67
N ASN A 382 10.56 -6.70 -1.34
CA ASN A 382 10.84 -6.19 0.01
C ASN A 382 9.90 -6.82 1.04
N GLY A 383 10.40 -7.26 2.20
CA GLY A 383 9.56 -7.77 3.28
C GLY A 383 8.80 -9.07 2.97
N MET A 384 9.20 -9.84 1.95
CA MET A 384 8.72 -11.22 1.74
C MET A 384 9.43 -12.16 2.74
N TYR A 385 9.06 -12.05 4.02
CA TYR A 385 9.75 -12.70 5.14
C TYR A 385 9.83 -14.23 5.07
N ALA A 386 8.89 -14.86 4.36
CA ALA A 386 8.72 -16.33 4.28
C ALA A 386 9.29 -16.96 3.00
N LEU A 387 9.67 -16.18 1.98
CA LEU A 387 10.20 -16.70 0.72
C LEU A 387 11.67 -17.12 0.90
N SER A 388 11.94 -18.43 0.85
CA SER A 388 13.28 -18.99 1.09
C SER A 388 14.11 -19.23 -0.16
N GLU A 389 13.46 -19.42 -1.30
CA GLU A 389 14.08 -19.61 -2.61
C GLU A 389 13.48 -18.64 -3.63
N LEU A 390 14.31 -18.09 -4.52
CA LEU A 390 13.86 -17.24 -5.62
C LEU A 390 14.72 -17.49 -6.87
N ASP A 391 14.08 -17.70 -8.02
CA ASP A 391 14.74 -17.93 -9.30
C ASP A 391 14.56 -16.73 -10.22
N LEU A 392 15.67 -16.03 -10.50
CA LEU A 392 15.76 -14.86 -11.38
C LEU A 392 16.68 -15.16 -12.57
N SER A 393 16.72 -16.41 -13.05
CA SER A 393 17.56 -16.81 -14.21
C SER A 393 17.29 -15.98 -15.47
N ASP A 394 16.05 -15.54 -15.63
CA ASP A 394 15.56 -14.92 -16.88
C ASP A 394 15.56 -13.38 -16.80
N PHE A 395 15.85 -12.79 -15.63
CA PHE A 395 15.87 -11.34 -15.45
C PHE A 395 17.07 -10.69 -16.15
N ASP A 396 16.78 -9.97 -17.23
CA ASP A 396 17.64 -8.92 -17.79
C ASP A 396 17.46 -7.63 -16.99
N THR A 397 18.55 -7.12 -16.40
CA THR A 397 18.54 -5.85 -15.65
C THR A 397 19.41 -4.77 -16.30
N SER A 398 19.69 -4.90 -17.61
CA SER A 398 20.56 -4.00 -18.37
C SER A 398 20.01 -2.57 -18.48
N ASN A 399 18.68 -2.41 -18.54
CA ASN A 399 17.99 -1.12 -18.53
C ASN A 399 17.57 -0.62 -17.14
N VAL A 400 17.73 -1.45 -16.09
CA VAL A 400 17.35 -1.07 -14.72
C VAL A 400 18.27 0.04 -14.21
N THR A 401 17.66 1.16 -13.82
CA THR A 401 18.38 2.32 -13.28
C THR A 401 18.33 2.40 -11.75
N THR A 402 17.33 1.76 -11.13
CA THR A 402 17.14 1.76 -9.67
C THR A 402 16.62 0.40 -9.18
N MET A 403 17.27 -0.14 -8.15
CA MET A 403 17.00 -1.46 -7.57
C MET A 403 17.15 -1.42 -6.03
N GLN A 404 16.94 -0.26 -5.41
CA GLN A 404 17.17 -0.05 -3.98
C GLN A 404 16.27 -0.95 -3.14
N SER A 405 16.85 -1.65 -2.16
CA SER A 405 16.12 -2.47 -1.16
C SER A 405 15.18 -3.54 -1.73
N MET A 406 15.41 -3.97 -2.99
CA MET A 406 14.66 -5.01 -3.71
C MET A 406 14.43 -6.28 -2.87
N PHE A 407 15.44 -6.75 -2.13
CA PHE A 407 15.40 -7.97 -1.30
C PHE A 407 15.37 -7.68 0.21
N SER A 408 15.29 -6.40 0.61
CA SER A 408 15.41 -6.00 2.02
C SER A 408 14.26 -6.56 2.84
N GLY A 409 14.58 -7.25 3.94
CA GLY A 409 13.60 -7.94 4.78
C GLY A 409 13.23 -9.35 4.33
N MET A 410 13.82 -9.91 3.28
CA MET A 410 13.63 -11.33 2.93
C MET A 410 14.41 -12.26 3.86
N SER A 411 14.02 -12.31 5.13
CA SER A 411 14.77 -12.99 6.20
C SER A 411 14.95 -14.50 6.04
N ALA A 412 14.14 -15.16 5.20
CA ALA A 412 14.25 -16.59 4.92
C ALA A 412 15.09 -16.93 3.66
N LEU A 413 15.44 -15.94 2.82
CA LEU A 413 16.03 -16.17 1.50
C LEU A 413 17.46 -16.73 1.61
N SER A 414 17.58 -18.05 1.45
CA SER A 414 18.84 -18.80 1.54
C SER A 414 19.35 -19.34 0.19
N LYS A 415 18.54 -19.21 -0.87
CA LYS A 415 18.86 -19.66 -2.24
C LYS A 415 18.34 -18.68 -3.29
N LEU A 416 19.23 -18.22 -4.16
CA LEU A 416 18.96 -17.23 -5.20
C LEU A 416 19.63 -17.66 -6.50
N THR A 417 18.84 -17.93 -7.54
CA THR A 417 19.36 -18.22 -8.89
C THR A 417 19.40 -16.94 -9.72
N LEU A 418 20.51 -16.66 -10.40
CA LEU A 418 20.73 -15.44 -11.18
C LEU A 418 21.18 -15.75 -12.61
N GLY A 419 20.68 -15.00 -13.59
CA GLY A 419 21.05 -15.10 -15.00
C GLY A 419 22.35 -14.39 -15.40
N SER A 420 22.75 -14.55 -16.67
CA SER A 420 23.93 -13.88 -17.24
C SER A 420 23.74 -12.39 -17.48
N GLU A 421 22.49 -11.93 -17.63
CA GLU A 421 22.12 -10.53 -17.86
C GLU A 421 21.76 -9.77 -16.57
N PHE A 422 21.58 -10.48 -15.44
CA PHE A 422 21.32 -9.87 -14.14
C PHE A 422 22.54 -9.10 -13.62
N ARG A 423 22.36 -7.90 -13.08
CA ARG A 423 23.36 -7.10 -12.36
C ARG A 423 22.68 -6.33 -11.23
N PHE A 424 23.27 -6.34 -10.03
CA PHE A 424 22.79 -5.50 -8.94
C PHE A 424 23.01 -4.02 -9.24
N GLN A 425 21.96 -3.20 -9.10
CA GLN A 425 22.04 -1.74 -9.29
C GLN A 425 22.02 -1.02 -7.95
N GLY A 426 23.20 -0.74 -7.41
CA GLY A 426 23.37 -0.16 -6.08
C GLY A 426 23.11 -1.17 -4.96
N ASN A 427 22.55 -0.71 -3.83
CA ASN A 427 22.25 -1.59 -2.70
C ASN A 427 20.85 -2.20 -2.82
N ALA A 428 20.78 -3.40 -3.40
CA ALA A 428 19.54 -4.18 -3.51
C ALA A 428 19.07 -4.77 -2.17
N GLY A 429 19.87 -4.68 -1.10
CA GLY A 429 19.48 -5.06 0.25
C GLY A 429 19.32 -6.56 0.46
N LEU A 430 20.17 -7.40 -0.18
CA LEU A 430 20.24 -8.83 0.15
C LEU A 430 20.42 -9.02 1.67
N PRO A 431 19.69 -9.97 2.29
CA PRO A 431 19.76 -10.21 3.71
C PRO A 431 21.16 -10.69 4.13
N SER A 432 21.74 -10.09 5.16
CA SER A 432 22.79 -10.76 5.94
C SER A 432 22.11 -11.56 7.05
N ILE A 433 22.54 -12.80 7.26
CA ILE A 433 21.97 -13.66 8.31
C ILE A 433 23.00 -14.02 9.36
N THR A 434 22.57 -14.01 10.62
CA THR A 434 23.36 -14.39 11.79
C THR A 434 22.70 -15.52 12.58
N THR A 435 21.84 -16.31 11.92
CA THR A 435 21.19 -17.49 12.50
C THR A 435 22.18 -18.63 12.67
N ASP A 436 21.97 -19.43 13.72
CA ASP A 436 22.71 -20.66 13.95
C ASP A 436 22.57 -21.59 12.73
N GLY A 437 23.70 -21.87 12.06
CA GLY A 437 23.74 -22.80 10.91
C GLY A 437 24.30 -22.26 9.59
N PHE A 438 24.56 -20.96 9.41
CA PHE A 438 25.15 -20.41 8.16
C PHE A 438 26.26 -19.36 8.40
N THR A 439 27.19 -19.21 7.45
CA THR A 439 28.42 -18.39 7.62
C THR A 439 28.33 -16.94 7.11
N ASP A 440 27.14 -16.44 6.76
CA ASP A 440 26.87 -15.19 5.99
C ASP A 440 27.47 -15.17 4.56
N ARG A 441 28.14 -16.25 4.13
CA ARG A 441 28.79 -16.37 2.82
C ARG A 441 27.84 -17.00 1.80
N TRP A 442 27.86 -16.50 0.56
CA TRP A 442 27.14 -17.08 -0.58
C TRP A 442 28.08 -17.92 -1.43
N VAL A 443 27.61 -19.05 -1.96
CA VAL A 443 28.38 -19.99 -2.79
C VAL A 443 27.56 -20.41 -4.01
N GLY A 444 28.14 -20.22 -5.20
CA GLY A 444 27.58 -20.74 -6.45
C GLY A 444 27.69 -22.28 -6.50
N GLN A 445 26.57 -22.96 -6.69
CA GLN A 445 26.49 -24.43 -6.64
C GLN A 445 27.28 -25.12 -7.77
N HIS A 446 27.40 -24.49 -8.94
CA HIS A 446 28.06 -25.07 -10.11
C HIS A 446 29.44 -24.45 -10.36
N THR A 447 29.61 -23.15 -10.12
CA THR A 447 30.89 -22.45 -10.35
C THR A 447 31.83 -22.55 -9.16
N GLY A 448 31.29 -22.74 -7.94
CA GLY A 448 32.04 -22.70 -6.70
C GLY A 448 32.50 -21.29 -6.29
N THR A 449 32.02 -20.24 -6.99
CA THR A 449 32.33 -18.84 -6.65
C THR A 449 31.75 -18.49 -5.29
N THR A 450 32.59 -17.95 -4.39
CA THR A 450 32.20 -17.60 -3.02
C THR A 450 32.23 -16.09 -2.79
N PHE A 451 31.19 -15.55 -2.15
CA PHE A 451 31.14 -14.15 -1.70
C PHE A 451 31.11 -14.07 -0.17
N GLU A 452 32.00 -13.27 0.41
CA GLU A 452 32.24 -13.20 1.87
C GLU A 452 31.10 -12.56 2.70
N SER A 453 30.11 -11.95 2.06
CA SER A 453 28.88 -11.43 2.67
C SER A 453 27.87 -11.05 1.57
N SER A 454 26.60 -10.88 1.91
CA SER A 454 25.56 -10.33 1.02
C SER A 454 25.93 -8.96 0.43
N SER A 455 26.60 -8.10 1.21
CA SER A 455 27.11 -6.82 0.71
C SER A 455 28.19 -6.99 -0.36
N ARG A 456 29.11 -7.94 -0.16
CA ARG A 456 30.19 -8.22 -1.12
C ARG A 456 29.70 -8.97 -2.36
N PHE A 457 28.65 -9.78 -2.22
CA PHE A 457 27.95 -10.42 -3.34
C PHE A 457 27.37 -9.37 -4.29
N MET A 458 26.60 -8.41 -3.77
CA MET A 458 26.03 -7.32 -4.58
C MET A 458 27.11 -6.45 -5.26
N GLU A 459 28.24 -6.21 -4.60
CA GLU A 459 29.33 -5.38 -5.13
C GLU A 459 30.16 -6.08 -6.23
N LEU A 460 30.34 -7.41 -6.15
CA LEU A 460 31.24 -8.16 -7.03
C LEU A 460 30.54 -8.99 -8.12
N PHE A 461 29.24 -9.24 -8.01
CA PHE A 461 28.55 -10.09 -8.98
C PHE A 461 28.58 -9.49 -10.39
N ALA A 462 29.18 -10.22 -11.32
CA ALA A 462 29.45 -9.76 -12.69
C ALA A 462 28.60 -10.45 -13.77
N GLY A 463 27.51 -11.14 -13.39
CA GLY A 463 26.67 -11.94 -14.28
C GLY A 463 27.20 -13.35 -14.54
N GLU A 464 27.77 -13.99 -13.52
CA GLU A 464 28.07 -15.41 -13.58
C GLU A 464 26.78 -16.18 -13.28
N ALA A 465 26.20 -16.83 -14.29
CA ALA A 465 24.92 -17.51 -14.12
C ALA A 465 25.09 -18.78 -13.26
N ASP A 466 24.47 -18.79 -12.07
CA ASP A 466 24.45 -19.93 -11.14
C ASP A 466 23.29 -19.80 -10.13
N THR A 467 23.04 -20.89 -9.40
CA THR A 467 22.27 -20.89 -8.16
C THR A 467 23.22 -20.64 -6.98
N TYR A 468 23.02 -19.51 -6.30
CA TYR A 468 23.78 -19.13 -5.11
C TYR A 468 23.03 -19.55 -3.85
N ILE A 469 23.69 -20.31 -2.98
CA ILE A 469 23.18 -20.73 -1.67
C ILE A 469 24.02 -20.14 -0.54
N TRP A 470 23.48 -20.05 0.67
CA TRP A 470 24.30 -19.82 1.86
C TRP A 470 25.21 -21.02 2.17
N GLU A 471 26.44 -20.74 2.58
CA GLU A 471 27.34 -21.76 3.12
C GLU A 471 26.93 -22.15 4.54
N GLU A 472 26.64 -23.45 4.72
CA GLU A 472 26.32 -24.04 6.02
C GLU A 472 27.52 -23.94 7.00
N LEU A 473 27.26 -23.49 8.23
CA LEU A 473 28.19 -23.62 9.35
C LEU A 473 28.40 -25.09 9.66
N LYS A 474 29.58 -25.60 9.31
CA LYS A 474 30.02 -26.95 9.67
C LYS A 474 30.40 -26.99 11.15
N ILE A 475 29.40 -27.11 12.02
CA ILE A 475 29.58 -27.25 13.47
C ILE A 475 30.22 -28.60 13.77
N LEU A 476 31.26 -28.58 14.61
CA LEU A 476 32.05 -29.74 14.98
C LEU A 476 31.67 -30.21 16.40
N GLU A 477 30.76 -31.17 16.51
CA GLU A 477 30.41 -31.74 17.82
C GLU A 477 31.54 -32.66 18.33
N VAL A 478 32.14 -32.31 19.48
CA VAL A 478 33.24 -33.07 20.11
C VAL A 478 32.79 -33.62 21.46
N ILE A 479 32.24 -34.83 21.45
CA ILE A 479 31.80 -35.53 22.67
C ILE A 479 33.04 -36.10 23.40
N ILE A 480 33.37 -35.55 24.56
CA ILE A 480 34.44 -36.06 25.44
C ILE A 480 33.84 -37.07 26.43
N PRO A 481 34.23 -38.36 26.40
CA PRO A 481 33.75 -39.34 27.38
C PRO A 481 34.38 -39.08 28.77
N VAL A 482 33.56 -39.12 29.82
CA VAL A 482 33.87 -38.71 31.22
C VAL A 482 34.83 -39.67 31.96
N ASN A 483 35.59 -40.50 31.23
CA ASN A 483 36.27 -41.68 31.77
C ASN A 483 37.77 -41.69 31.36
N MET A 484 38.54 -40.65 31.70
CA MET A 484 39.96 -40.55 31.33
C MET A 484 40.88 -40.21 32.52
N LEU A 485 41.45 -41.24 33.14
CA LEU A 485 42.42 -41.09 34.25
C LEU A 485 43.77 -40.58 33.74
N PHE A 486 44.20 -39.41 34.23
CA PHE A 486 45.53 -38.86 33.98
C PHE A 486 46.45 -39.06 35.18
N LYS A 487 47.73 -39.34 34.93
CA LYS A 487 48.78 -39.40 35.95
C LYS A 487 49.98 -38.54 35.55
N SER A 488 50.52 -37.78 36.52
CA SER A 488 51.63 -36.86 36.34
C SER A 488 52.57 -36.98 37.53
N ASN A 489 53.82 -37.40 37.31
CA ASN A 489 54.84 -37.37 38.34
C ASN A 489 55.65 -36.07 38.22
N PHE A 490 55.64 -35.28 39.31
CA PHE A 490 56.42 -34.06 39.60
C PHE A 490 55.78 -32.68 39.36
N GLU A 491 56.28 -31.74 40.18
CA GLU A 491 55.73 -30.41 40.45
C GLU A 491 55.96 -29.42 39.27
N TYR A 492 54.87 -28.78 38.82
CA TYR A 492 54.81 -27.64 37.89
C TYR A 492 55.33 -27.85 36.44
N PRO A 493 54.47 -28.31 35.50
CA PRO A 493 54.77 -28.32 34.07
C PRO A 493 54.03 -27.21 33.28
N THR A 494 54.76 -26.36 32.57
CA THR A 494 54.26 -25.62 31.38
C THR A 494 54.54 -26.36 30.06
N ARG A 495 55.01 -27.61 30.16
CA ARG A 495 55.39 -28.51 29.06
C ARG A 495 55.28 -29.95 29.57
N ILE A 496 54.50 -30.80 28.90
CA ILE A 496 54.38 -32.23 29.23
C ILE A 496 55.21 -33.02 28.22
N GLU A 497 56.35 -33.52 28.67
CA GLU A 497 57.18 -34.49 27.93
C GLU A 497 57.38 -35.73 28.79
N SER A 498 56.77 -36.84 28.37
CA SER A 498 57.03 -38.17 28.92
C SER A 498 58.04 -38.88 28.03
N SER A 499 58.82 -39.81 28.59
CA SER A 499 59.80 -40.62 27.84
C SER A 499 59.18 -41.46 26.72
N ASP A 500 57.87 -41.73 26.82
CA ASP A 500 57.15 -42.65 25.92
C ASP A 500 56.01 -41.98 25.14
N TYR A 501 55.59 -40.76 25.51
CA TYR A 501 54.50 -40.04 24.84
C TYR A 501 54.69 -38.52 24.81
N LEU A 502 54.37 -37.93 23.66
CA LEU A 502 54.51 -36.51 23.35
C LEU A 502 53.14 -35.93 22.95
N VAL A 503 52.62 -34.99 23.74
CA VAL A 503 51.37 -34.28 23.42
C VAL A 503 51.70 -33.02 22.62
N ILE A 504 51.26 -32.96 21.37
CA ILE A 504 51.47 -31.80 20.49
C ILE A 504 50.10 -31.28 20.05
N ASN A 505 49.81 -30.00 20.30
CA ASN A 505 48.77 -29.30 19.55
C ASN A 505 49.26 -29.15 18.09
N GLN A 506 48.66 -29.90 17.16
CA GLN A 506 48.94 -29.82 15.73
C GLN A 506 47.87 -29.04 14.95
N SER A 507 46.93 -28.36 15.65
CA SER A 507 46.08 -27.36 15.02
C SER A 507 46.93 -26.19 14.52
N THR A 508 46.53 -25.62 13.38
CA THR A 508 47.13 -24.39 12.84
C THR A 508 46.80 -23.14 13.67
N HIS A 509 45.95 -23.27 14.69
CA HIS A 509 45.51 -22.19 15.57
C HIS A 509 45.87 -22.49 17.04
N PRO A 510 46.23 -21.48 17.85
CA PRO A 510 46.56 -21.67 19.26
C PRO A 510 45.31 -22.06 20.06
N VAL A 511 45.22 -23.33 20.45
CA VAL A 511 44.25 -23.82 21.44
C VAL A 511 44.93 -23.86 22.78
N HIS A 512 44.41 -23.11 23.75
CA HIS A 512 44.94 -23.05 25.11
C HIS A 512 44.10 -23.93 26.02
N VAL A 513 44.69 -25.04 26.48
CA VAL A 513 44.11 -25.93 27.49
C VAL A 513 44.85 -25.72 28.80
N THR A 514 44.13 -25.28 29.83
CA THR A 514 44.68 -25.10 31.18
C THR A 514 44.03 -26.13 32.10
N VAL A 515 44.87 -26.93 32.76
CA VAL A 515 44.46 -27.88 33.80
C VAL A 515 45.16 -27.47 35.08
N ALA A 516 44.41 -27.10 36.12
CA ALA A 516 44.97 -26.70 37.41
C ALA A 516 44.57 -27.70 38.51
N SER A 517 45.60 -28.32 39.10
CA SER A 517 45.58 -29.21 40.28
C SER A 517 44.53 -30.33 40.36
N VAL A 518 45.03 -31.57 40.45
CA VAL A 518 44.27 -32.77 40.82
C VAL A 518 44.57 -33.13 42.28
N LYS A 519 43.57 -33.44 43.10
CA LYS A 519 43.76 -33.74 44.54
C LYS A 519 44.15 -35.20 44.88
N ASP A 520 43.70 -36.21 44.12
CA ASP A 520 44.20 -37.60 44.18
C ASP A 520 44.37 -38.16 42.76
N GLU A 521 45.57 -38.67 42.44
CA GLU A 521 45.97 -39.16 41.11
C GLU A 521 45.26 -40.45 40.64
N ARG A 522 44.10 -40.79 41.22
CA ARG A 522 43.38 -42.06 40.98
C ARG A 522 41.87 -41.91 40.84
N ASN A 523 41.32 -40.71 40.99
CA ASN A 523 39.90 -40.42 40.79
C ASN A 523 39.74 -39.18 39.90
N ILE A 524 38.76 -39.22 38.99
CA ILE A 524 38.54 -38.13 38.03
C ILE A 524 37.60 -37.02 38.57
N GLU A 525 36.94 -37.29 39.70
CA GLU A 525 35.97 -36.40 40.38
C GLU A 525 36.66 -35.21 41.09
N ASP A 526 37.99 -35.15 41.07
CA ASP A 526 38.82 -34.18 41.80
C ASP A 526 39.59 -33.20 40.88
N ILE A 527 39.02 -32.82 39.74
CA ILE A 527 39.55 -31.75 38.86
C ILE A 527 39.03 -30.39 39.34
N GLU A 528 39.88 -29.58 39.98
CA GLU A 528 39.43 -28.27 40.50
C GLU A 528 39.26 -27.20 39.42
N LEU A 529 39.96 -27.27 38.28
CA LEU A 529 39.70 -26.38 37.15
C LEU A 529 40.16 -26.99 35.81
N LEU A 530 39.21 -27.11 34.87
CA LEU A 530 39.48 -27.40 33.46
C LEU A 530 38.98 -26.25 32.60
N GLN A 531 39.90 -25.59 31.89
CA GLN A 531 39.58 -24.48 30.98
C GLN A 531 40.05 -24.74 29.56
N MET A 532 39.16 -24.50 28.59
CA MET A 532 39.48 -24.44 27.16
C MET A 532 39.27 -23.02 26.65
N ASN A 533 40.34 -22.41 26.13
CA ASN A 533 40.36 -21.02 25.64
C ASN A 533 39.80 -19.99 26.65
N GLY A 534 39.91 -20.27 27.95
CA GLY A 534 39.44 -19.41 29.05
C GLY A 534 38.01 -19.70 29.56
N ILE A 535 37.29 -20.65 28.97
CA ILE A 535 35.96 -21.07 29.42
C ILE A 535 36.10 -22.26 30.38
N SER A 536 35.58 -22.13 31.61
CA SER A 536 35.53 -23.21 32.60
C SER A 536 34.54 -24.29 32.15
N LEU A 537 35.03 -25.51 31.96
CA LEU A 537 34.24 -26.71 31.71
C LEU A 537 33.99 -27.50 33.01
N ILE A 538 34.95 -27.43 33.93
CA ILE A 538 34.86 -27.94 35.31
C ILE A 538 35.47 -26.87 36.21
N GLU A 539 34.81 -26.55 37.33
CA GLU A 539 35.32 -25.63 38.35
C GLU A 539 34.93 -26.14 39.74
N ASN A 540 35.91 -26.23 40.65
CA ASN A 540 35.83 -26.85 41.97
C ASN A 540 35.32 -28.31 41.98
N GLY A 541 35.57 -29.09 40.92
CA GLY A 541 35.15 -30.49 40.80
C GLY A 541 33.78 -30.71 40.15
N GLU A 542 32.97 -29.65 39.96
CA GLU A 542 31.66 -29.76 39.32
C GLU A 542 31.70 -29.25 37.87
N THR A 543 30.92 -29.90 36.99
CA THR A 543 30.79 -29.51 35.59
C THR A 543 30.01 -28.21 35.49
N THR A 544 30.62 -27.15 34.97
CA THR A 544 30.05 -25.79 34.98
C THR A 544 29.11 -25.50 33.80
N LEU A 545 29.02 -26.40 32.83
CA LEU A 545 28.15 -26.29 31.65
C LEU A 545 27.41 -27.61 31.42
N SER A 546 26.09 -27.53 31.23
CA SER A 546 25.20 -28.69 31.04
C SER A 546 24.33 -28.61 29.78
N GLU A 547 24.49 -27.55 28.98
CA GLU A 547 23.78 -27.28 27.71
C GLU A 547 24.81 -26.84 26.66
N GLU A 548 24.44 -26.83 25.37
CA GLU A 548 25.34 -26.46 24.28
C GLU A 548 25.90 -25.05 24.45
N HIS A 549 27.21 -24.88 24.22
CA HIS A 549 27.88 -23.59 24.35
C HIS A 549 28.86 -23.35 23.21
N LEU A 550 28.67 -22.27 22.47
CA LEU A 550 29.50 -21.93 21.31
C LEU A 550 30.88 -21.42 21.78
N LEU A 551 31.93 -22.22 21.62
CA LEU A 551 33.31 -21.91 22.07
C LEU A 551 34.06 -20.89 21.18
N GLY A 552 33.32 -19.96 20.55
CA GLY A 552 33.82 -18.92 19.65
C GLY A 552 34.01 -19.36 18.19
N THR A 553 34.02 -18.38 17.28
CA THR A 553 34.19 -18.62 15.83
C THR A 553 35.66 -18.64 15.41
N LEU A 554 36.08 -19.73 14.77
CA LEU A 554 37.42 -19.89 14.20
C LEU A 554 37.46 -19.36 12.76
N GLN A 555 38.23 -18.30 12.52
CA GLN A 555 38.68 -17.91 11.17
C GLN A 555 39.81 -18.86 10.74
N ILE A 556 39.66 -19.57 9.61
CA ILE A 556 40.60 -20.64 9.20
C ILE A 556 41.21 -20.33 7.83
N GLY A 557 42.55 -20.45 7.73
CA GLY A 557 43.26 -20.57 6.46
C GLY A 557 44.25 -21.75 6.45
N GLY A 558 44.10 -22.66 5.48
CA GLY A 558 45.08 -23.74 5.20
C GLY A 558 44.66 -25.16 5.63
N GLN A 559 45.05 -26.17 4.84
CA GLN A 559 44.49 -27.55 4.85
C GLN A 559 45.06 -28.55 5.90
N GLN A 560 44.27 -29.61 6.13
CA GLN A 560 44.35 -30.78 7.06
C GLN A 560 45.29 -31.94 6.58
N PRO A 561 45.53 -33.12 7.28
CA PRO A 561 44.66 -33.88 8.24
C PRO A 561 45.31 -34.76 9.39
N PHE A 562 44.49 -35.59 10.12
CA PHE A 562 44.77 -36.88 10.88
C PHE A 562 44.92 -36.93 12.45
N SER A 563 44.63 -38.00 13.27
CA SER A 563 43.97 -39.38 13.22
C SER A 563 43.20 -39.82 14.55
N TYR A 564 41.86 -39.74 14.73
CA TYR A 564 41.00 -40.00 15.96
C TYR A 564 40.13 -41.25 15.87
N THR A 565 39.40 -41.51 16.97
CA THR A 565 38.14 -42.24 17.06
C THR A 565 37.32 -41.81 18.31
N GLY A 566 36.33 -40.94 18.11
CA GLY A 566 35.13 -40.81 18.93
C GLY A 566 33.92 -40.98 18.00
N GLN A 567 32.78 -41.51 18.48
CA GLN A 567 31.61 -41.65 17.61
C GLN A 567 30.83 -40.33 17.52
N ALA A 568 31.15 -39.53 16.50
CA ALA A 568 30.23 -38.52 16.00
C ALA A 568 29.10 -39.21 15.21
N ARG A 569 27.86 -38.73 15.36
CA ARG A 569 26.72 -39.10 14.51
C ARG A 569 26.25 -37.86 13.77
N GLN A 570 26.77 -37.67 12.55
CA GLN A 570 26.25 -36.69 11.61
C GLN A 570 24.91 -37.17 11.04
N VAL A 571 23.93 -36.27 10.89
CA VAL A 571 22.52 -36.65 10.67
C VAL A 571 22.15 -36.82 9.19
N THR A 572 22.89 -36.22 8.25
CA THR A 572 22.62 -36.28 6.79
C THR A 572 23.89 -36.35 5.93
N ASN A 573 23.75 -36.73 4.65
CA ASN A 573 24.82 -37.21 3.77
C ASN A 573 25.32 -36.15 2.76
N GLU A 574 26.63 -35.83 2.72
CA GLU A 574 27.58 -36.32 1.68
C GLU A 574 29.01 -35.71 1.79
N VAL A 575 30.01 -36.55 1.46
CA VAL A 575 31.44 -36.30 1.15
C VAL A 575 32.32 -35.37 2.03
N ASN A 576 32.86 -35.96 3.11
CA ASN A 576 34.18 -35.76 3.77
C ASN A 576 35.00 -34.47 3.52
N PRO A 577 35.40 -33.82 4.64
CA PRO A 577 36.79 -33.96 5.09
C PRO A 577 36.92 -34.64 6.46
N SER A 578 37.82 -35.62 6.58
CA SER A 578 38.07 -36.36 7.83
C SER A 578 39.12 -35.69 8.72
N PHE A 579 38.69 -35.07 9.82
CA PHE A 579 39.56 -34.69 10.95
C PHE A 579 39.47 -35.74 12.08
N ASN A 580 40.47 -35.71 12.95
CA ASN A 580 41.02 -36.92 13.53
C ASN A 580 42.21 -36.49 14.50
N LEU A 581 42.55 -37.13 15.65
CA LEU A 581 43.78 -37.15 16.51
C LEU A 581 43.70 -38.31 17.56
N VAL A 582 44.75 -39.09 17.86
CA VAL A 582 44.61 -40.51 18.32
C VAL A 582 44.20 -40.72 19.80
N LEU A 583 43.21 -41.61 20.07
CA LEU A 583 43.14 -42.42 21.31
C LEU A 583 42.86 -43.91 21.02
N LYS A 584 43.91 -44.73 21.05
CA LYS A 584 43.84 -46.20 20.97
C LYS A 584 44.39 -46.82 22.25
N PHE A 585 43.54 -47.54 22.96
CA PHE A 585 43.90 -48.40 24.08
C PHE A 585 43.87 -49.85 23.61
N SER A 586 44.91 -50.63 23.91
CA SER A 586 44.94 -52.06 23.64
C SER A 586 45.72 -52.80 24.73
N PHE A 587 44.95 -53.34 25.68
CA PHE A 587 45.25 -54.36 26.72
C PHE A 587 46.63 -54.33 27.39
#